data_AF-A0A960UB63-F1
#
_entry.id   AF-A0A960UB63-F1
#
_cell.length_a   1.000
_cell.length_b   1.000
_cell.length_c   1.000
_cell.angle_alpha   90.00
_cell.angle_beta   90.00
_cell.angle_gamma   90.00
#
_symmetry.space_group_name_H-M   'P 1'
#
loop_
_entity.id
_entity.type
_entity.pdbx_description
1 polymer ?
#
loop_
_entity_poly.entity_id
_entity_poly.type
_entity_poly.pdbx_seq_one_letter_code
_entity_poly.pdbx_strand_id
1 'polypeptide(L)'
;MNLFFTDNPISPTAFYTGFVWYENGFSHPVLKTFEGEFLYKLISPFDKAAALLSDGMSVESYLISRHCALDSLLEKYISEGFTQIIEVAAGLSPRPFIMANRHSGVEFIETDLPTMSAKKSLIFHKARLSLPNHKFYRVDITNSQGKDSLSELIEQLDKNKKTLLITEGLLHYLNHEILINVFENIYKFLNHFSEGVYLSDYFFSPESEKDRTFLNIFQFCLEAFVQGKVYFHYPSSSGLERDLKFSGFSEFRMFSPLEMPVCKQLNLRKGFAAIAEAKTKRLQE
;
A
#
# COMPACT_ATOMS: atom_id res chain seq x y z
N MET A 1 -22.17 15.40 11.24
CA MET A 1 -21.41 15.20 12.49
C MET A 1 -19.94 15.54 12.20
N ASN A 2 -19.62 16.84 12.17
CA ASN A 2 -18.25 17.33 11.92
C ASN A 2 -17.57 17.58 13.26
N LEU A 3 -17.16 16.52 13.93
CA LEU A 3 -16.35 16.61 15.14
C LEU A 3 -15.07 15.80 14.87
N PHE A 4 -13.92 16.48 15.00
CA PHE A 4 -12.54 15.95 15.08
C PHE A 4 -11.62 15.90 13.84
N PHE A 5 -12.07 16.17 12.61
CA PHE A 5 -11.22 15.89 11.42
C PHE A 5 -10.77 17.09 10.57
N THR A 6 -11.16 18.32 10.89
CA THR A 6 -10.92 19.46 9.98
C THR A 6 -9.46 19.93 9.90
N ASP A 7 -8.61 19.55 10.86
CA ASP A 7 -7.19 19.96 10.90
C ASP A 7 -6.20 18.78 10.87
N ASN A 8 -6.65 17.55 10.64
CA ASN A 8 -5.77 16.38 10.61
C ASN A 8 -5.38 16.05 9.16
N PRO A 9 -4.10 16.20 8.77
CA PRO A 9 -3.64 15.94 7.41
C PRO A 9 -3.60 14.44 7.05
N ILE A 10 -3.82 13.56 8.04
CA ILE A 10 -3.92 12.11 7.83
C ILE A 10 -5.37 11.77 7.50
N SER A 11 -5.59 11.02 6.43
CA SER A 11 -6.94 10.56 6.09
C SER A 11 -7.51 9.65 7.20
N PRO A 12 -8.81 9.80 7.55
CA PRO A 12 -9.48 8.87 8.46
C PRO A 12 -9.31 7.40 8.05
N THR A 13 -9.22 7.10 6.75
CA THR A 13 -8.92 5.74 6.26
C THR A 13 -7.54 5.25 6.69
N ALA A 14 -6.51 6.09 6.69
CA ALA A 14 -5.18 5.71 7.17
C ALA A 14 -5.17 5.44 8.68
N PHE A 15 -5.96 6.17 9.48
CA PHE A 15 -6.13 5.87 10.90
C PHE A 15 -6.84 4.54 11.13
N TYR A 16 -7.96 4.29 10.44
CA TYR A 16 -8.69 3.03 10.55
C TYR A 16 -7.82 1.85 10.13
N THR A 17 -7.17 1.95 8.96
CA THR A 17 -6.30 0.89 8.43
C THR A 17 -5.11 0.61 9.36
N GLY A 18 -4.45 1.66 9.84
CA GLY A 18 -3.34 1.54 10.79
C GLY A 18 -3.75 0.84 12.08
N PHE A 19 -4.98 1.11 12.57
CA PHE A 19 -5.50 0.44 13.76
C PHE A 19 -5.88 -1.02 13.50
N VAL A 20 -6.48 -1.34 12.35
CA VAL A 20 -6.76 -2.74 11.95
C VAL A 20 -5.48 -3.58 11.98
N TRP A 21 -4.38 -3.05 11.45
CA TRP A 21 -3.08 -3.74 11.53
C TRP A 21 -2.57 -3.88 12.96
N TYR A 22 -2.74 -2.86 13.81
CA TYR A 22 -2.35 -2.93 15.22
C TYR A 22 -3.15 -3.99 15.99
N GLU A 23 -4.48 -3.97 15.89
CA GLU A 23 -5.38 -4.90 16.58
C GLU A 23 -5.08 -6.36 16.21
N ASN A 24 -4.64 -6.59 14.96
CA ASN A 24 -4.31 -7.91 14.44
C ASN A 24 -2.82 -8.28 14.57
N GLY A 25 -2.01 -7.50 15.29
CA GLY A 25 -0.61 -7.82 15.58
C GLY A 25 0.38 -7.59 14.43
N PHE A 26 -0.03 -6.87 13.37
CA PHE A 26 0.82 -6.50 12.23
C PHE A 26 1.49 -5.14 12.39
N SER A 27 1.13 -4.35 13.41
CA SER A 27 1.69 -3.01 13.64
C SER A 27 2.43 -2.88 14.96
N HIS A 28 3.34 -1.91 15.03
CA HIS A 28 4.04 -1.56 16.25
C HIS A 28 3.17 -0.63 17.12
N PRO A 29 3.12 -0.77 18.46
CA PRO A 29 2.30 0.07 19.33
C PRO A 29 2.53 1.59 19.19
N VAL A 30 3.71 2.00 18.72
CA VAL A 30 4.04 3.40 18.45
C VAL A 30 3.16 4.05 17.39
N LEU A 31 2.63 3.26 16.45
CA LEU A 31 1.76 3.72 15.37
C LEU A 31 0.27 3.65 15.75
N LYS A 32 -0.07 3.16 16.95
CA LYS A 32 -1.44 3.15 17.46
C LYS A 32 -1.90 4.60 17.68
N THR A 33 -3.11 4.91 17.23
CA THR A 33 -3.73 6.24 17.37
C THR A 33 -5.09 6.12 18.05
N PHE A 34 -5.49 7.17 18.78
CA PHE A 34 -6.81 7.22 19.41
C PHE A 34 -7.92 7.33 18.36
N GLU A 35 -7.67 8.10 17.29
CA GLU A 35 -8.57 8.26 16.17
C GLU A 35 -8.83 6.92 15.46
N GLY A 36 -7.77 6.15 15.21
CA GLY A 36 -7.90 4.81 14.63
C GLY A 36 -8.68 3.85 15.53
N GLU A 37 -8.41 3.86 16.83
CA GLU A 37 -9.15 3.03 17.80
C GLU A 37 -10.64 3.38 17.83
N PHE A 38 -10.95 4.67 17.83
CA PHE A 38 -12.32 5.17 17.84
C PHE A 38 -13.07 4.76 16.56
N LEU A 39 -12.47 4.98 15.39
CA LEU A 39 -13.04 4.57 14.12
C LEU A 39 -13.24 3.06 14.06
N TYR A 40 -12.26 2.28 14.51
CA TYR A 40 -12.37 0.82 14.56
C TYR A 40 -13.56 0.35 15.40
N LYS A 41 -13.72 0.89 16.61
CA LYS A 41 -14.84 0.57 17.50
C LYS A 41 -16.19 0.95 16.89
N LEU A 42 -16.25 2.04 16.12
CA LEU A 42 -17.46 2.49 15.45
C LEU A 42 -17.86 1.59 14.28
N ILE A 43 -16.89 1.13 13.47
CA ILE A 43 -17.14 0.42 12.20
C ILE A 43 -17.20 -1.10 12.40
N SER A 44 -16.37 -1.67 13.28
CA SER A 44 -16.21 -3.12 13.47
C SER A 44 -17.54 -3.88 13.68
N PRO A 45 -18.54 -3.37 14.44
CA PRO A 45 -19.83 -4.05 14.56
C PRO A 45 -20.57 -4.19 13.22
N PHE A 46 -20.54 -3.15 12.38
CA PHE A 46 -21.17 -3.15 11.06
C PHE A 46 -20.42 -4.06 10.10
N ASP A 47 -19.08 -4.02 10.13
CA ASP A 47 -18.24 -4.88 9.30
C ASP A 47 -18.47 -6.37 9.63
N LYS A 48 -18.53 -6.72 10.92
CA LYS A 48 -18.86 -8.08 11.38
C LYS A 48 -20.26 -8.52 10.96
N ALA A 49 -21.25 -7.65 11.08
CA ALA A 49 -22.61 -7.95 10.64
C ALA A 49 -22.69 -8.15 9.12
N ALA A 50 -22.01 -7.31 8.34
CA ALA A 50 -21.91 -7.45 6.89
C ALA A 50 -21.22 -8.76 6.50
N ALA A 51 -20.14 -9.13 7.20
CA ALA A 51 -19.41 -10.38 6.99
C ALA A 51 -20.29 -11.64 7.11
N LEU A 52 -21.26 -11.64 8.03
CA LEU A 52 -22.23 -12.74 8.17
C LEU A 52 -23.11 -12.93 6.92
N LEU A 53 -23.31 -11.85 6.15
CA LEU A 53 -24.16 -11.84 4.95
C LEU A 53 -23.36 -12.01 3.65
N SER A 54 -22.03 -11.94 3.71
CA SER A 54 -21.12 -11.93 2.56
C SER A 54 -20.11 -13.10 2.58
N ASP A 55 -20.52 -14.28 3.04
CA ASP A 55 -19.66 -15.47 3.15
C ASP A 55 -18.36 -15.24 3.98
N GLY A 56 -18.39 -14.33 4.95
CA GLY A 56 -17.23 -13.97 5.79
C GLY A 56 -16.34 -12.87 5.23
N MET A 57 -16.78 -12.12 4.22
CA MET A 57 -16.02 -11.01 3.66
C MET A 57 -16.19 -9.74 4.51
N SER A 58 -15.07 -9.17 4.94
CA SER A 58 -15.04 -7.97 5.80
C SER A 58 -13.97 -7.00 5.32
N VAL A 59 -14.12 -5.72 5.66
CA VAL A 59 -13.10 -4.70 5.44
C VAL A 59 -11.83 -5.08 6.18
N GLU A 60 -11.95 -5.57 7.41
CA GLU A 60 -10.80 -6.06 8.20
C GLU A 60 -10.05 -7.19 7.48
N SER A 61 -10.75 -8.24 7.04
CA SER A 61 -10.11 -9.35 6.32
C SER A 61 -9.51 -8.93 4.98
N TYR A 62 -10.13 -7.97 4.26
CA TYR A 62 -9.54 -7.36 3.06
C TYR A 62 -8.20 -6.68 3.38
N LEU A 63 -8.17 -5.79 4.38
CA LEU A 63 -6.97 -5.03 4.75
C LEU A 63 -5.82 -5.93 5.23
N ILE A 64 -6.13 -6.98 6.00
CA ILE A 64 -5.13 -7.96 6.46
C ILE A 64 -4.60 -8.77 5.27
N SER A 65 -5.49 -9.22 4.38
CA SER A 65 -5.12 -10.08 3.25
C SER A 65 -4.10 -9.42 2.32
N ARG A 66 -4.34 -8.16 1.92
CA ARG A 66 -3.44 -7.43 1.04
C ARG A 66 -2.10 -7.14 1.70
N HIS A 67 -2.11 -6.81 2.99
CA HIS A 67 -0.92 -6.46 3.75
C HIS A 67 0.02 -7.67 3.87
N CYS A 68 -0.53 -8.82 4.26
CA CYS A 68 0.21 -10.08 4.36
C CYS A 68 0.72 -10.59 3.00
N ALA A 69 -0.06 -10.37 1.93
CA ALA A 69 0.34 -10.79 0.60
C ALA A 69 1.51 -9.95 0.05
N LEU A 70 1.46 -8.62 0.24
CA LEU A 70 2.57 -7.73 -0.07
C LEU A 70 3.83 -8.09 0.73
N ASP A 71 3.68 -8.36 2.04
CA ASP A 71 4.79 -8.79 2.89
C ASP A 71 5.41 -10.11 2.42
N SER A 72 4.58 -11.08 2.03
CA SER A 72 5.05 -12.37 1.53
C SER A 72 5.86 -12.23 0.22
N LEU A 73 5.41 -11.34 -0.67
CA LEU A 73 6.15 -11.04 -1.92
C LEU A 73 7.41 -10.22 -1.65
N LEU A 74 7.38 -9.27 -0.71
CA LEU A 74 8.55 -8.53 -0.28
C LEU A 74 9.64 -9.46 0.26
N GLU A 75 9.29 -10.39 1.15
CA GLU A 75 10.23 -11.41 1.67
C GLU A 75 10.86 -12.24 0.55
N LYS A 76 10.06 -12.66 -0.43
CA LYS A 76 10.56 -13.32 -1.63
C LYS A 76 11.58 -12.45 -2.37
N TYR A 77 11.26 -11.18 -2.62
CA TYR A 77 12.18 -10.28 -3.32
C TYR A 77 13.47 -9.99 -2.55
N ILE A 78 13.39 -9.87 -1.23
CA ILE A 78 14.59 -9.77 -0.38
C ILE A 78 15.48 -11.00 -0.57
N SER A 79 14.89 -12.21 -0.60
CA SER A 79 15.65 -13.45 -0.87
C SER A 79 16.26 -13.52 -2.28
N GLU A 80 15.70 -12.79 -3.25
CA GLU A 80 16.20 -12.65 -4.63
C GLU A 80 17.26 -11.52 -4.77
N GLY A 81 17.67 -10.91 -3.65
CA GLY A 81 18.73 -9.92 -3.58
C GLY A 81 18.28 -8.46 -3.70
N PHE A 82 16.99 -8.17 -3.54
CA PHE A 82 16.51 -6.78 -3.46
C PHE A 82 16.88 -6.18 -2.11
N THR A 83 17.71 -5.13 -2.14
CA THR A 83 18.29 -4.52 -0.93
C THR A 83 17.94 -3.03 -0.79
N GLN A 84 17.13 -2.50 -1.70
CA GLN A 84 16.59 -1.14 -1.65
C GLN A 84 15.08 -1.22 -1.83
N ILE A 85 14.33 -1.06 -0.75
CA ILE A 85 12.88 -1.22 -0.70
C ILE A 85 12.24 0.13 -0.40
N ILE A 86 11.28 0.54 -1.21
CA ILE A 86 10.64 1.84 -1.13
C ILE A 86 9.14 1.65 -1.00
N GLU A 87 8.54 2.16 0.06
CA GLU A 87 7.09 2.23 0.19
C GLU A 87 6.62 3.67 -0.05
N VAL A 88 5.70 3.84 -1.00
CA VAL A 88 5.16 5.15 -1.39
C VAL A 88 3.72 5.28 -0.95
N ALA A 89 3.37 6.47 -0.46
CA ALA A 89 2.13 6.72 0.28
C ALA A 89 2.02 5.81 1.51
N ALA A 90 3.13 5.68 2.25
CA ALA A 90 3.26 4.72 3.34
C ALA A 90 2.26 4.96 4.48
N GLY A 91 1.68 6.15 4.62
CA GLY A 91 0.71 6.48 5.66
C GLY A 91 1.18 6.01 7.03
N LEU A 92 0.32 5.29 7.76
CA LEU A 92 0.66 4.64 9.03
C LEU A 92 1.11 3.18 8.87
N SER A 93 1.54 2.76 7.68
CA SER A 93 2.08 1.42 7.41
C SER A 93 3.24 1.10 8.33
N PRO A 94 3.20 -0.04 9.06
CA PRO A 94 4.30 -0.46 9.91
C PRO A 94 5.40 -1.19 9.13
N ARG A 95 5.13 -1.57 7.88
CA ARG A 95 5.96 -2.49 7.09
C ARG A 95 7.42 -2.05 7.00
N PRO A 96 7.78 -0.81 6.61
CA PRO A 96 9.18 -0.44 6.42
C PRO A 96 9.98 -0.57 7.71
N PHE A 97 9.42 -0.15 8.84
CA PHE A 97 10.05 -0.28 10.16
C PHE A 97 10.18 -1.74 10.62
N ILE A 98 9.11 -2.53 10.53
CA ILE A 98 9.11 -3.93 10.94
C ILE A 98 10.10 -4.74 10.09
N MET A 99 10.11 -4.52 8.78
CA MET A 99 10.99 -5.22 7.86
C MET A 99 12.44 -4.77 8.01
N ALA A 100 12.71 -3.48 8.24
CA ALA A 100 14.05 -2.99 8.56
C ALA A 100 14.63 -3.66 9.81
N ASN A 101 13.80 -3.90 10.82
CA ASN A 101 14.21 -4.61 12.04
C ASN A 101 14.53 -6.10 11.79
N ARG A 102 13.84 -6.74 10.83
CA ARG A 102 14.07 -8.15 10.47
C ARG A 102 15.25 -8.35 9.52
N HIS A 103 15.51 -7.38 8.65
CA HIS A 103 16.48 -7.48 7.55
C HIS A 103 17.51 -6.36 7.61
N SER A 104 18.50 -6.48 8.50
CA SER A 104 19.51 -5.44 8.74
C SER A 104 20.41 -5.12 7.52
N GLY A 105 20.47 -6.01 6.53
CA GLY A 105 21.22 -5.83 5.28
C GLY A 105 20.43 -5.15 4.16
N VAL A 106 19.17 -4.80 4.40
CA VAL A 106 18.26 -4.19 3.42
C VAL A 106 17.91 -2.78 3.87
N GLU A 107 17.98 -1.83 2.95
CA GLU A 107 17.54 -0.45 3.17
C GLU A 107 16.04 -0.34 2.89
N PHE A 108 15.29 0.15 3.88
CA PHE A 108 13.86 0.43 3.78
C PHE A 108 13.64 1.93 3.82
N ILE A 109 12.99 2.44 2.80
CA ILE A 109 12.65 3.83 2.62
C ILE A 109 11.14 3.93 2.65
N GLU A 110 10.61 4.71 3.58
CA GLU A 110 9.22 5.09 3.57
C GLU A 110 9.04 6.53 3.08
N THR A 111 8.05 6.73 2.21
CA THR A 111 7.78 8.01 1.58
C THR A 111 6.31 8.33 1.60
N ASP A 112 6.01 9.61 1.75
CA ASP A 112 4.66 10.14 1.71
C ASP A 112 4.69 11.65 1.41
N LEU A 113 3.51 12.24 1.29
CA LEU A 113 3.35 13.69 1.21
C LEU A 113 4.05 14.38 2.40
N PRO A 114 4.54 15.61 2.20
CA PRO A 114 5.35 16.34 3.17
C PRO A 114 4.86 16.26 4.62
N THR A 115 3.58 16.51 4.82
CA THR A 115 2.97 16.56 6.15
C THR A 115 2.87 15.18 6.78
N MET A 116 2.55 14.14 6.00
CA MET A 116 2.41 12.77 6.50
C MET A 116 3.77 12.17 6.86
N SER A 117 4.76 12.32 5.97
CA SER A 117 6.13 11.86 6.19
C SER A 117 6.75 12.52 7.44
N ALA A 118 6.61 13.85 7.58
CA ALA A 118 7.08 14.57 8.77
C ALA A 118 6.39 14.10 10.06
N LYS A 119 5.07 13.86 10.01
CA LYS A 119 4.30 13.39 11.18
C LYS A 119 4.75 12.00 11.62
N LYS A 120 4.92 11.06 10.70
CA LYS A 120 5.36 9.70 11.04
C LYS A 120 6.81 9.67 11.52
N SER A 121 7.71 10.40 10.87
CA SER A 121 9.09 10.55 11.34
C SER A 121 9.14 11.09 12.78
N LEU A 122 8.31 12.08 13.11
CA LEU A 122 8.21 12.62 14.48
C LEU A 122 7.69 11.59 15.50
N ILE A 123 6.76 10.71 15.12
CA ILE A 123 6.27 9.62 15.98
C ILE A 123 7.44 8.70 16.36
N PHE A 124 8.23 8.25 15.39
CA PHE A 124 9.41 7.40 15.63
C PHE A 124 10.49 8.11 16.44
N HIS A 125 10.77 9.37 16.12
CA HIS A 125 11.74 10.19 16.86
C HIS A 125 11.35 10.35 18.34
N LYS A 126 10.09 10.70 18.64
CA LYS A 126 9.60 10.83 20.02
C LYS A 126 9.66 9.51 20.79
N ALA A 127 9.46 8.40 20.11
CA ALA A 127 9.56 7.07 20.69
C ALA A 127 11.00 6.54 20.81
N ARG A 128 12.00 7.30 20.30
CA ARG A 128 13.42 6.87 20.23
C ARG A 128 13.60 5.55 19.48
N LEU A 129 12.78 5.34 18.46
CA LEU A 129 12.84 4.18 17.57
C LEU A 129 13.50 4.61 16.27
N SER A 130 14.80 4.33 16.16
CA SER A 130 15.59 4.61 14.96
C SER A 130 16.37 3.37 14.57
N LEU A 131 16.31 3.00 13.29
CA LEU A 131 17.11 1.94 12.70
C LEU A 131 18.00 2.56 11.60
N PRO A 132 19.29 2.19 11.50
CA PRO A 132 20.19 2.79 10.53
C PRO A 132 19.79 2.53 9.08
N ASN A 133 19.04 1.45 8.83
CA ASN A 133 18.54 1.03 7.53
C ASN A 133 17.07 1.44 7.28
N HIS A 134 16.49 2.31 8.12
CA HIS A 134 15.13 2.82 7.95
C HIS A 134 15.13 4.33 7.74
N LYS A 135 14.68 4.79 6.57
CA LYS A 135 14.74 6.20 6.16
C LYS A 135 13.36 6.75 5.81
N PHE A 136 13.18 8.05 6.05
CA PHE A 136 11.98 8.81 5.70
C PHE A 136 12.31 9.81 4.60
N TYR A 137 11.55 9.83 3.51
CA TYR A 137 11.62 10.87 2.49
C TYR A 137 10.23 11.43 2.17
N ARG A 138 10.22 12.55 1.45
CA ARG A 138 9.01 13.22 0.97
C ARG A 138 8.83 12.89 -0.49
N VAL A 139 7.68 12.31 -0.83
CA VAL A 139 7.31 11.99 -2.20
C VAL A 139 5.82 12.23 -2.39
N ASP A 140 5.49 13.08 -3.36
CA ASP A 140 4.21 13.08 -4.06
C ASP A 140 4.39 12.31 -5.37
N ILE A 141 3.81 11.11 -5.42
CA ILE A 141 3.95 10.20 -6.56
C ILE A 141 3.26 10.73 -7.83
N THR A 142 2.35 11.69 -7.68
CA THR A 142 1.64 12.32 -8.80
C THR A 142 2.51 13.37 -9.51
N ASN A 143 3.54 13.89 -8.84
CA ASN A 143 4.51 14.79 -9.44
C ASN A 143 5.50 14.01 -10.31
N SER A 144 5.55 14.35 -11.60
CA SER A 144 6.47 13.73 -12.55
C SER A 144 7.92 14.21 -12.38
N GLN A 145 8.13 15.45 -11.94
CA GLN A 145 9.44 16.06 -11.74
C GLN A 145 9.41 17.13 -10.63
N GLY A 146 10.61 17.56 -10.22
CA GLY A 146 10.79 18.65 -9.28
C GLY A 146 10.71 18.20 -7.82
N LYS A 147 10.45 19.16 -6.94
CA LYS A 147 10.46 18.96 -5.50
C LYS A 147 9.46 17.89 -5.06
N ASP A 148 9.90 17.03 -4.16
CA ASP A 148 9.12 15.92 -3.60
C ASP A 148 8.64 14.94 -4.71
N SER A 149 9.29 14.85 -5.88
CA SER A 149 8.96 13.85 -6.91
C SER A 149 9.80 12.58 -6.76
N LEU A 150 9.34 11.46 -7.34
CA LEU A 150 10.17 10.25 -7.44
C LEU A 150 11.51 10.53 -8.16
N SER A 151 11.52 11.42 -9.16
CA SER A 151 12.73 11.76 -9.90
C SER A 151 13.81 12.43 -9.04
N GLU A 152 13.42 13.22 -8.04
CA GLU A 152 14.36 13.85 -7.09
C GLU A 152 14.93 12.81 -6.11
N LEU A 153 14.09 11.85 -5.68
CA LEU A 153 14.50 10.79 -4.77
C LEU A 153 15.65 9.94 -5.35
N ILE A 154 15.71 9.76 -6.67
CA ILE A 154 16.76 8.97 -7.36
C ILE A 154 18.17 9.35 -6.92
N GLU A 155 18.43 10.64 -6.70
CA GLU A 155 19.76 11.15 -6.34
C GLU A 155 20.19 10.78 -4.91
N GLN A 156 19.27 10.25 -4.10
CA GLN A 156 19.53 9.75 -2.75
C GLN A 156 19.76 8.23 -2.70
N LEU A 157 19.69 7.55 -3.85
CA LEU A 157 19.62 6.10 -3.95
C LEU A 157 20.78 5.50 -4.74
N ASP A 158 21.06 4.22 -4.48
CA ASP A 158 22.10 3.49 -5.19
C ASP A 158 21.51 2.84 -6.45
N LYS A 159 21.89 3.38 -7.61
CA LYS A 159 21.45 2.94 -8.94
C LYS A 159 21.89 1.51 -9.27
N ASN A 160 22.91 0.98 -8.60
CA ASN A 160 23.40 -0.39 -8.83
C ASN A 160 22.62 -1.45 -8.04
N LYS A 161 21.72 -1.05 -7.13
CA LYS A 161 20.91 -1.99 -6.34
C LYS A 161 19.63 -2.37 -7.06
N LYS A 162 19.25 -3.64 -6.93
CA LYS A 162 17.89 -4.10 -7.21
C LYS A 162 16.92 -3.38 -6.28
N THR A 163 15.89 -2.78 -6.87
CA THR A 163 14.97 -1.88 -6.17
C THR A 163 13.53 -2.34 -6.30
N LEU A 164 12.84 -2.44 -5.15
CA LEU A 164 11.43 -2.80 -5.07
C LEU A 164 10.64 -1.58 -4.59
N LEU A 165 9.66 -1.13 -5.37
CA LEU A 165 8.72 -0.09 -4.98
C LEU A 165 7.36 -0.72 -4.65
N ILE A 166 6.77 -0.33 -3.53
CA ILE A 166 5.49 -0.82 -3.04
C ILE A 166 4.52 0.37 -2.88
N THR A 167 3.29 0.20 -3.34
CA THR A 167 2.17 1.04 -2.90
C THR A 167 1.08 0.17 -2.28
N GLU A 168 0.46 0.63 -1.19
CA GLU A 168 -0.66 -0.06 -0.57
C GLU A 168 -1.79 0.92 -0.26
N GLY A 169 -2.99 0.66 -0.76
CA GLY A 169 -4.17 1.49 -0.53
C GLY A 169 -4.07 2.85 -1.20
N LEU A 170 -3.43 2.96 -2.37
CA LEU A 170 -3.25 4.22 -3.08
C LEU A 170 -4.12 4.31 -4.36
N LEU A 171 -4.05 3.31 -5.22
CA LEU A 171 -4.48 3.40 -6.63
C LEU A 171 -5.96 3.74 -6.82
N HIS A 172 -6.80 3.35 -5.86
CA HIS A 172 -8.25 3.58 -5.87
C HIS A 172 -8.64 5.02 -5.50
N TYR A 173 -7.71 5.85 -5.04
CA TYR A 173 -7.94 7.28 -4.79
C TYR A 173 -7.54 8.18 -5.96
N LEU A 174 -6.88 7.60 -6.95
CA LEU A 174 -6.45 8.32 -8.15
C LEU A 174 -7.52 8.11 -9.22
N ASN A 175 -7.89 9.18 -9.92
CA ASN A 175 -8.67 9.02 -11.14
C ASN A 175 -7.81 8.35 -12.22
N HIS A 176 -8.43 7.87 -13.30
CA HIS A 176 -7.71 7.09 -14.30
C HIS A 176 -6.55 7.86 -14.97
N GLU A 177 -6.73 9.14 -15.28
CA GLU A 177 -5.68 9.98 -15.87
C GLU A 177 -4.44 10.09 -14.95
N ILE A 178 -4.67 10.35 -13.65
CA ILE A 178 -3.60 10.42 -12.65
C ILE A 178 -2.96 9.04 -12.45
N LEU A 179 -3.76 7.95 -12.46
CA LEU A 179 -3.27 6.59 -12.30
C LEU A 179 -2.24 6.23 -13.40
N ILE A 180 -2.55 6.53 -14.66
CA ILE A 180 -1.62 6.30 -15.78
C ILE A 180 -0.32 7.09 -15.59
N ASN A 181 -0.42 8.38 -15.24
CA ASN A 181 0.76 9.19 -14.97
C ASN A 181 1.61 8.63 -13.82
N VAL A 182 0.97 8.12 -12.77
CA VAL A 182 1.66 7.46 -11.66
C VAL A 182 2.39 6.19 -12.12
N PHE A 183 1.76 5.35 -12.94
CA PHE A 183 2.44 4.18 -13.50
C PHE A 183 3.65 4.57 -14.36
N GLU A 184 3.54 5.61 -15.18
CA GLU A 184 4.69 6.13 -15.93
C GLU A 184 5.80 6.67 -15.03
N ASN A 185 5.45 7.41 -13.98
CA ASN A 185 6.42 7.96 -13.03
C ASN A 185 7.17 6.82 -12.32
N ILE A 186 6.46 5.79 -11.86
CA ILE A 186 7.05 4.61 -11.22
C ILE A 186 7.95 3.86 -12.20
N TYR A 187 7.51 3.62 -13.43
CA TYR A 187 8.33 2.96 -14.44
C TYR A 187 9.62 3.73 -14.71
N LYS A 188 9.52 5.03 -15.01
CA LYS A 188 10.67 5.91 -15.27
C LYS A 188 11.63 5.89 -14.09
N PHE A 189 11.12 5.94 -12.86
CA PHE A 189 11.92 5.85 -11.65
C PHE A 189 12.65 4.50 -11.53
N LEU A 190 11.91 3.38 -11.59
CA LEU A 190 12.47 2.04 -11.42
C LEU A 190 13.47 1.65 -12.52
N ASN A 191 13.34 2.24 -13.72
CA ASN A 191 14.22 1.96 -14.86
C ASN A 191 15.63 2.57 -14.71
N HIS A 192 15.91 3.32 -13.63
CA HIS A 192 17.25 3.80 -13.30
C HIS A 192 18.10 2.78 -12.50
N PHE A 193 17.49 1.69 -12.06
CA PHE A 193 18.13 0.67 -11.22
C PHE A 193 18.47 -0.59 -12.01
N SER A 194 19.42 -1.39 -11.51
CA SER A 194 19.85 -2.64 -12.15
C SER A 194 18.69 -3.61 -12.43
N GLU A 195 17.71 -3.64 -11.52
CA GLU A 195 16.46 -4.39 -11.65
C GLU A 195 15.38 -3.68 -10.83
N GLY A 196 14.27 -3.34 -11.46
CA GLY A 196 13.16 -2.60 -10.84
C GLY A 196 11.88 -3.43 -10.80
N VAL A 197 11.28 -3.53 -9.63
CA VAL A 197 9.98 -4.21 -9.44
C VAL A 197 9.01 -3.27 -8.74
N TYR A 198 7.78 -3.25 -9.23
CA TYR A 198 6.66 -2.56 -8.63
C TYR A 198 5.65 -3.59 -8.10
N LEU A 199 5.27 -3.45 -6.83
CA LEU A 199 4.17 -4.18 -6.21
C LEU A 199 3.08 -3.22 -5.76
N SER A 200 1.83 -3.59 -6.02
CA SER A 200 0.68 -2.86 -5.48
C SER A 200 -0.50 -3.75 -5.18
N ASP A 201 -1.27 -3.40 -4.14
CA ASP A 201 -2.60 -3.95 -4.01
C ASP A 201 -3.52 -3.40 -5.12
N TYR A 202 -4.44 -4.24 -5.56
CA TYR A 202 -5.46 -3.85 -6.49
C TYR A 202 -6.76 -4.57 -6.17
N PHE A 203 -7.87 -3.87 -6.37
CA PHE A 203 -9.20 -4.42 -6.26
C PHE A 203 -9.98 -4.24 -7.57
N PHE A 204 -10.43 -5.34 -8.19
CA PHE A 204 -11.15 -5.31 -9.47
C PHE A 204 -12.64 -5.08 -9.27
N SER A 205 -13.29 -4.43 -10.24
CA SER A 205 -14.73 -4.24 -10.20
C SER A 205 -15.46 -5.58 -10.06
N PRO A 206 -16.50 -5.66 -9.23
CA PRO A 206 -17.15 -6.90 -8.86
C PRO A 206 -17.91 -7.52 -10.04
N GLU A 207 -17.69 -8.81 -10.27
CA GLU A 207 -18.41 -9.56 -11.29
C GLU A 207 -19.80 -10.03 -10.78
N SER A 208 -19.95 -10.34 -9.49
CA SER A 208 -21.21 -10.85 -8.92
C SER A 208 -22.00 -9.83 -8.08
N GLU A 209 -23.32 -10.03 -7.93
CA GLU A 209 -24.18 -9.16 -7.11
C GLU A 209 -23.82 -9.17 -5.61
N LYS A 210 -23.35 -10.30 -5.08
CA LYS A 210 -22.88 -10.40 -3.69
C LYS A 210 -21.62 -9.57 -3.47
N ASP A 211 -20.71 -9.58 -4.46
CA ASP A 211 -19.48 -8.80 -4.42
C ASP A 211 -19.78 -7.30 -4.52
N ARG A 212 -20.80 -6.91 -5.30
CA ARG A 212 -21.31 -5.53 -5.34
C ARG A 212 -21.85 -5.06 -3.99
N THR A 213 -22.53 -5.94 -3.25
CA THR A 213 -23.06 -5.58 -1.92
C THR A 213 -21.94 -5.33 -0.92
N PHE A 214 -20.93 -6.20 -0.87
CA PHE A 214 -19.72 -5.93 -0.07
C PHE A 214 -19.06 -4.61 -0.47
N LEU A 215 -18.93 -4.36 -1.77
CA LEU A 215 -18.27 -3.14 -2.23
C LEU A 215 -19.05 -1.87 -1.98
N ASN A 216 -20.37 -1.89 -2.04
CA ASN A 216 -21.16 -0.73 -1.66
C ASN A 216 -20.95 -0.40 -0.18
N ILE A 217 -20.80 -1.42 0.68
CA ILE A 217 -20.50 -1.22 2.11
C ILE A 217 -19.07 -0.72 2.28
N PHE A 218 -18.09 -1.35 1.62
CA PHE A 218 -16.70 -0.93 1.66
C PHE A 218 -16.51 0.49 1.12
N GLN A 219 -17.11 0.81 -0.02
CA GLN A 219 -17.12 2.13 -0.63
C GLN A 219 -17.84 3.13 0.26
N PHE A 220 -19.00 2.80 0.84
CA PHE A 220 -19.67 3.68 1.80
C PHE A 220 -18.79 3.96 3.02
N CYS A 221 -18.12 2.95 3.56
CA CYS A 221 -17.15 3.13 4.64
C CYS A 221 -16.00 4.04 4.15
N LEU A 222 -15.35 3.73 3.04
CA LEU A 222 -14.23 4.54 2.52
C LEU A 222 -14.64 5.98 2.22
N GLU A 223 -15.76 6.21 1.52
CA GLU A 223 -16.29 7.53 1.16
C GLU A 223 -16.77 8.31 2.37
N ALA A 224 -17.21 7.66 3.45
CA ALA A 224 -17.45 8.32 4.73
C ALA A 224 -16.16 8.88 5.36
N PHE A 225 -14.98 8.44 4.90
CA PHE A 225 -13.66 8.75 5.43
C PHE A 225 -12.76 9.56 4.47
N VAL A 226 -13.14 9.76 3.21
CA VAL A 226 -12.40 10.61 2.26
C VAL A 226 -13.29 11.69 1.66
N GLN A 227 -12.75 12.89 1.48
CA GLN A 227 -13.42 13.99 0.75
C GLN A 227 -13.52 13.74 -0.78
N GLY A 228 -13.07 12.57 -1.26
CA GLY A 228 -12.97 12.22 -2.67
C GLY A 228 -13.70 10.92 -3.04
N LYS A 229 -13.71 10.59 -4.33
CA LYS A 229 -14.34 9.37 -4.86
C LYS A 229 -13.36 8.20 -4.85
N VAL A 230 -13.87 7.00 -4.60
CA VAL A 230 -13.14 5.75 -4.81
C VAL A 230 -13.36 5.28 -6.25
N TYR A 231 -12.28 4.92 -6.94
CA TYR A 231 -12.31 4.50 -8.34
C TYR A 231 -12.04 3.00 -8.48
N PHE A 232 -12.90 2.31 -9.23
CA PHE A 232 -12.71 0.93 -9.65
C PHE A 232 -12.41 0.92 -11.15
N HIS A 233 -11.12 1.01 -11.51
CA HIS A 233 -10.72 1.31 -12.89
C HIS A 233 -10.92 0.17 -13.87
N TYR A 234 -10.83 -1.08 -13.40
CA TYR A 234 -10.81 -2.25 -14.26
C TYR A 234 -11.73 -3.36 -13.75
N PRO A 235 -12.48 -4.01 -14.65
CA PRO A 235 -13.25 -5.20 -14.30
C PRO A 235 -12.38 -6.44 -14.12
N SER A 236 -11.17 -6.47 -14.68
CA SER A 236 -10.26 -7.62 -14.59
C SER A 236 -8.79 -7.20 -14.73
N SER A 237 -7.89 -8.13 -14.45
CA SER A 237 -6.43 -7.91 -14.54
C SER A 237 -5.95 -7.47 -15.92
N SER A 238 -6.68 -7.83 -16.99
CA SER A 238 -6.30 -7.50 -18.37
C SER A 238 -6.21 -5.99 -18.64
N GLY A 239 -7.06 -5.18 -17.98
CA GLY A 239 -7.02 -3.72 -18.09
C GLY A 239 -5.79 -3.12 -17.39
N LEU A 240 -5.55 -3.56 -16.15
CA LEU A 240 -4.38 -3.15 -15.37
C LEU A 240 -3.06 -3.54 -16.07
N GLU A 241 -3.00 -4.77 -16.59
CA GLU A 241 -1.86 -5.27 -17.36
C GLU A 241 -1.57 -4.40 -18.57
N ARG A 242 -2.61 -4.01 -19.32
CA ARG A 242 -2.47 -3.18 -20.52
C ARG A 242 -1.86 -1.84 -20.17
N ASP A 243 -2.33 -1.20 -19.10
CA ASP A 243 -1.91 0.15 -18.74
C ASP A 243 -0.50 0.18 -18.12
N LEU A 244 -0.14 -0.84 -17.34
CA LEU A 244 1.24 -1.03 -16.87
C LEU A 244 2.19 -1.32 -18.05
N LYS A 245 1.79 -2.16 -19.01
CA LYS A 245 2.59 -2.39 -20.22
C LYS A 245 2.72 -1.13 -21.07
N PHE A 246 1.65 -0.36 -21.23
CA PHE A 246 1.67 0.92 -21.92
C PHE A 246 2.62 1.92 -21.25
N SER A 247 2.71 1.88 -19.92
CA SER A 247 3.63 2.71 -19.12
C SER A 247 5.10 2.28 -19.23
N GLY A 248 5.40 1.10 -19.80
CA GLY A 248 6.75 0.63 -20.11
C GLY A 248 7.17 -0.68 -19.42
N PHE A 249 6.39 -1.19 -18.46
CA PHE A 249 6.71 -2.46 -17.79
C PHE A 249 6.68 -3.64 -18.77
N SER A 250 7.64 -4.59 -18.62
CA SER A 250 7.79 -5.71 -19.57
C SER A 250 7.17 -7.01 -19.11
N GLU A 251 7.17 -7.25 -17.80
CA GLU A 251 6.54 -8.43 -17.19
C GLU A 251 5.44 -7.99 -16.23
N PHE A 252 4.36 -8.77 -16.19
CA PHE A 252 3.23 -8.54 -15.32
C PHE A 252 2.72 -9.87 -14.76
N ARG A 253 2.43 -9.90 -13.46
CA ARG A 253 1.82 -11.03 -12.78
C ARG A 253 0.79 -10.54 -11.77
N MET A 254 -0.27 -11.31 -11.61
CA MET A 254 -1.24 -11.13 -10.54
C MET A 254 -1.11 -12.27 -9.55
N PHE A 255 -1.13 -11.93 -8.27
CA PHE A 255 -1.13 -12.89 -7.19
C PHE A 255 -2.41 -12.78 -6.39
N SER A 256 -2.97 -13.93 -6.02
CA SER A 256 -4.05 -13.99 -5.05
C SER A 256 -3.47 -14.01 -3.64
N PRO A 257 -3.92 -13.14 -2.71
CA PRO A 257 -3.58 -13.24 -1.30
C PRO A 257 -3.87 -14.63 -0.73
N LEU A 258 -4.90 -15.32 -1.22
CA LEU A 258 -5.27 -16.65 -0.75
C LEU A 258 -4.21 -17.72 -1.05
N GLU A 259 -3.32 -17.46 -2.01
CA GLU A 259 -2.23 -18.38 -2.36
C GLU A 259 -1.03 -18.21 -1.41
N MET A 260 -0.95 -17.08 -0.71
CA MET A 260 0.19 -16.72 0.15
C MET A 260 0.15 -17.51 1.46
N PRO A 261 1.30 -18.08 1.91
CA PRO A 261 1.36 -18.91 3.10
C PRO A 261 0.79 -18.25 4.37
N VAL A 262 1.11 -16.97 4.60
CA VAL A 262 0.64 -16.21 5.78
C VAL A 262 -0.89 -16.04 5.75
N CYS A 263 -1.45 -15.70 4.60
CA CYS A 263 -2.89 -15.56 4.43
C CYS A 263 -3.66 -16.88 4.62
N LYS A 264 -3.06 -18.02 4.20
CA LYS A 264 -3.62 -19.36 4.44
C LYS A 264 -3.69 -19.69 5.94
N GLN A 265 -2.67 -19.32 6.70
CA GLN A 265 -2.65 -19.53 8.17
C GLN A 265 -3.75 -18.75 8.88
N LEU A 266 -4.10 -17.56 8.36
CA LEU A 266 -5.18 -16.72 8.87
C LEU A 266 -6.58 -17.21 8.46
N ASN A 267 -6.70 -18.35 7.76
CA ASN A 267 -7.95 -18.93 7.28
C ASN A 267 -8.81 -17.93 6.48
N LEU A 268 -8.18 -17.04 5.74
CA LEU A 268 -8.89 -16.10 4.87
C LEU A 268 -9.60 -16.91 3.78
N ARG A 269 -10.94 -16.91 3.81
CA ARG A 269 -11.76 -17.80 2.96
C ARG A 269 -12.01 -17.24 1.56
N LYS A 270 -11.97 -15.91 1.41
CA LYS A 270 -12.09 -15.17 0.16
C LYS A 270 -11.34 -13.84 0.32
N GLY A 271 -10.60 -13.44 -0.71
CA GLY A 271 -9.78 -12.23 -0.72
C GLY A 271 -10.04 -11.49 -2.03
N PHE A 272 -10.57 -10.30 -1.89
CA PHE A 272 -10.88 -9.41 -3.01
C PHE A 272 -9.63 -8.70 -3.53
N ALA A 273 -8.68 -8.45 -2.63
CA ALA A 273 -7.39 -7.90 -3.03
C ALA A 273 -6.69 -8.89 -3.97
N ALA A 274 -6.05 -8.34 -4.98
CA ALA A 274 -5.06 -9.02 -5.79
C ALA A 274 -3.78 -8.19 -5.70
N ILE A 275 -2.62 -8.84 -5.72
CA ILE A 275 -1.35 -8.11 -5.75
C ILE A 275 -0.84 -8.12 -7.18
N ALA A 276 -0.69 -6.92 -7.74
CA ALA A 276 -0.06 -6.71 -9.02
C ALA A 276 1.45 -6.64 -8.85
N GLU A 277 2.16 -7.37 -9.70
CA GLU A 277 3.62 -7.29 -9.86
C GLU A 277 3.92 -6.83 -11.27
N ALA A 278 4.74 -5.80 -11.39
CA ALA A 278 5.24 -5.31 -12.67
C ALA A 278 6.76 -5.13 -12.62
N LYS A 279 7.47 -5.57 -13.66
CA LYS A 279 8.94 -5.49 -13.72
C LYS A 279 9.42 -4.60 -14.85
N THR A 280 10.49 -3.84 -14.61
CA THR A 280 11.24 -3.16 -15.67
C THR A 280 12.05 -4.19 -16.46
N LYS A 281 12.50 -3.82 -17.67
CA LYS A 281 13.44 -4.66 -18.41
C LYS A 281 14.77 -4.68 -17.67
N ARG A 282 15.39 -5.85 -17.56
CA ARG A 282 16.78 -5.96 -17.10
C ARG A 282 17.64 -5.13 -18.05
N LEU A 283 18.37 -4.14 -17.53
CA LEU A 283 19.43 -3.50 -18.29
C LEU A 283 20.44 -4.61 -18.64
N GLN A 284 20.59 -4.91 -19.92
CA GLN A 284 21.65 -5.81 -20.37
C GLN A 284 22.98 -5.08 -20.11
N GLU A 285 23.83 -5.68 -19.28
CA GLU A 285 25.22 -5.26 -19.09
C GLU A 285 26.00 -5.29 -20.41
#